data_AF-A0A212SRL2-F1
#
_entry.id   AF-A0A212SRL2-F1
#
_cell.length_a   1.000
_cell.length_b   1.000
_cell.length_c   1.000
_cell.angle_alpha   90.00
_cell.angle_beta   90.00
_cell.angle_gamma   90.00
#
_symmetry.space_group_name_H-M   'P 1'
#
loop_
_entity.id
_entity.type
_entity.pdbx_description
1 polymer ?
#
loop_
_entity_poly.entity_id
_entity_poly.type
_entity_poly.pdbx_seq_one_letter_code
_entity_poly.pdbx_strand_id
1 'polypeptide(L)'
;MGSDGEILQEIRTVLVEQCDTASDRAAEITLDDPVSALELDSIVMAYVFSHFEQKHDLTFENDDIDPMRYTTVRELVETLSGRIAEAGAR
;
A
#
# COMPACT_ATOMS: atom_id res chain seq x y z
N MET A 1 14.86 -10.26 5.18
CA MET A 1 14.24 -9.20 4.36
C MET A 1 13.19 -8.57 5.23
N GLY A 2 13.21 -7.24 5.38
CA GLY A 2 12.27 -6.56 6.29
C GLY A 2 10.84 -6.64 5.78
N SER A 3 9.87 -6.51 6.69
CA SER A 3 8.43 -6.45 6.41
C SER A 3 8.08 -5.49 5.27
N ASP A 4 8.82 -4.38 5.17
CA ASP A 4 8.59 -3.35 4.16
C ASP A 4 8.76 -3.83 2.71
N GLY A 5 9.70 -4.76 2.46
CA GLY A 5 9.91 -5.32 1.12
C GLY A 5 8.80 -6.27 0.69
N GLU A 6 8.20 -6.97 1.64
CA GLU A 6 7.06 -7.87 1.42
C GLU A 6 5.79 -7.06 1.16
N ILE A 7 5.55 -6.03 1.98
CA ILE A 7 4.41 -5.12 1.81
C ILE A 7 4.51 -4.37 0.48
N LEU A 8 5.69 -3.87 0.10
CA LEU A 8 5.86 -3.22 -1.19
C LEU A 8 5.53 -4.16 -2.35
N GLN A 9 5.95 -5.42 -2.29
CA GLN A 9 5.59 -6.38 -3.34
C GLN A 9 4.11 -6.73 -3.37
N GLU A 10 3.47 -6.74 -2.22
CA GLU A 10 2.05 -6.95 -2.13
C GLU A 10 1.25 -5.77 -2.71
N ILE A 11 1.65 -4.52 -2.41
CA ILE A 11 1.08 -3.33 -3.05
C ILE A 11 1.21 -3.44 -4.56
N ARG A 12 2.39 -3.76 -5.08
CA ARG A 12 2.61 -3.94 -6.54
C ARG A 12 1.72 -5.02 -7.13
N THR A 13 1.49 -6.11 -6.39
CA THR A 13 0.57 -7.19 -6.81
C THR A 13 -0.87 -6.68 -6.92
N VAL A 14 -1.34 -5.94 -5.92
CA VAL A 14 -2.69 -5.33 -5.93
C VAL A 14 -2.84 -4.35 -7.09
N LEU A 15 -1.82 -3.55 -7.39
CA LEU A 15 -1.84 -2.61 -8.51
C LEU A 15 -2.01 -3.34 -9.85
N VAL A 16 -1.32 -4.45 -10.05
CA VAL A 16 -1.43 -5.26 -11.27
C VAL A 16 -2.77 -5.99 -11.35
N GLU A 17 -3.19 -6.63 -10.26
CA GLU A 17 -4.35 -7.52 -10.29
C GLU A 17 -5.70 -6.79 -10.20
N GLN A 18 -5.75 -5.67 -9.47
CA GLN A 18 -7.00 -4.99 -9.13
C GLN A 18 -7.12 -3.60 -9.76
N CYS A 19 -6.01 -3.01 -10.20
CA CYS A 19 -5.96 -1.62 -10.64
C CYS A 19 -5.46 -1.45 -12.08
N ASP A 20 -5.37 -2.55 -12.83
CA ASP A 20 -4.97 -2.59 -14.26
C ASP A 20 -3.61 -1.90 -14.55
N THR A 21 -2.75 -1.82 -13.54
CA THR A 21 -1.40 -1.27 -13.69
C THR A 21 -0.53 -2.28 -14.43
N ALA A 22 0.16 -1.84 -15.48
CA ALA A 22 1.05 -2.70 -16.24
C ALA A 22 2.16 -3.28 -15.33
N SER A 23 2.47 -4.58 -15.46
CA SER A 23 3.37 -5.26 -14.52
C SER A 23 4.81 -4.73 -14.54
N ASP A 24 5.27 -4.25 -15.69
CA ASP A 24 6.54 -3.55 -15.85
C ASP A 24 6.54 -2.23 -15.07
N ARG A 25 5.47 -1.43 -15.20
CA ARG A 25 5.30 -0.20 -14.43
C ARG A 25 5.25 -0.46 -12.94
N ALA A 26 4.51 -1.48 -12.50
CA ALA A 26 4.44 -1.85 -11.08
C ALA A 26 5.81 -2.28 -10.52
N ALA A 27 6.63 -2.98 -11.32
CA ALA A 27 7.95 -3.43 -10.90
C ALA A 27 8.96 -2.28 -10.69
N GLU A 28 8.77 -1.15 -11.38
CA GLU A 28 9.62 0.04 -11.25
C GLU A 28 9.40 0.82 -9.96
N ILE A 29 8.25 0.66 -9.30
CA ILE A 29 7.88 1.39 -8.09
C ILE A 29 8.84 1.09 -6.94
N THR A 30 9.52 2.09 -6.41
CA THR A 30 10.42 1.98 -5.26
C THR A 30 9.85 2.66 -4.02
N LEU A 31 10.46 2.44 -2.86
CA LEU A 31 10.05 3.10 -1.60
C LEU A 31 10.27 4.61 -1.63
N ASP A 32 11.24 5.08 -2.42
CA ASP A 32 11.61 6.50 -2.47
C ASP A 32 10.78 7.29 -3.49
N ASP A 33 9.94 6.60 -4.27
CA ASP A 33 9.02 7.27 -5.19
C ASP A 33 7.93 8.03 -4.42
N PRO A 34 7.42 9.13 -4.99
CA PRO A 34 6.27 9.80 -4.42
C PRO A 34 5.02 8.92 -4.61
N VAL A 35 4.07 8.98 -3.68
CA VAL A 35 2.79 8.24 -3.82
C VAL A 35 2.04 8.66 -5.07
N SER A 36 2.19 9.90 -5.53
CA SER A 36 1.63 10.36 -6.80
C SER A 36 2.22 9.68 -8.04
N ALA A 37 3.45 9.16 -7.98
CA ALA A 37 4.07 8.44 -9.11
C ALA A 37 3.48 7.05 -9.34
N LEU A 38 2.78 6.51 -8.34
CA LEU A 38 1.99 5.29 -8.48
C LEU A 38 0.73 5.49 -9.33
N GLU A 39 0.41 6.74 -9.70
CA GLU A 39 -0.86 7.10 -10.33
C GLU A 39 -2.07 6.62 -9.51
N LEU A 40 -1.91 6.50 -8.17
CA LEU A 40 -3.03 6.17 -7.28
C LEU A 40 -3.99 7.34 -7.31
N ASP A 41 -5.14 7.14 -7.95
CA ASP A 41 -6.32 7.89 -7.56
C ASP A 41 -6.84 7.35 -6.20
N SER A 42 -7.81 8.05 -5.61
CA SER A 42 -8.41 7.65 -4.34
C SER A 42 -9.08 6.26 -4.40
N ILE A 43 -9.41 5.76 -5.59
CA ILE A 43 -10.02 4.44 -5.79
C ILE A 43 -8.95 3.35 -5.70
N VAL A 44 -7.82 3.52 -6.40
CA VAL A 44 -6.69 2.59 -6.34
C VAL A 44 -6.18 2.47 -4.91
N MET A 45 -6.10 3.59 -4.19
CA MET A 45 -5.66 3.52 -2.80
C MET A 45 -6.69 2.80 -1.91
N ALA A 46 -7.99 3.00 -2.12
CA ALA A 46 -9.01 2.22 -1.43
C ALA A 46 -8.87 0.70 -1.68
N TYR A 47 -8.50 0.28 -2.89
CA TYR A 47 -8.22 -1.14 -3.19
C TYR A 47 -7.02 -1.67 -2.41
N VAL A 48 -5.91 -0.93 -2.38
CA VAL A 48 -4.72 -1.30 -1.61
C VAL A 48 -5.07 -1.49 -0.14
N PHE A 49 -5.74 -0.51 0.49
CA PHE A 49 -6.12 -0.61 1.89
C PHE A 49 -7.12 -1.75 2.14
N SER A 50 -8.16 -1.88 1.31
CA SER A 50 -9.16 -2.95 1.43
C SER A 50 -8.53 -4.35 1.36
N HIS A 51 -7.50 -4.53 0.53
CA HIS A 51 -6.75 -5.78 0.45
C HIS A 51 -6.07 -6.12 1.78
N PHE A 52 -5.39 -5.15 2.39
CA PHE A 52 -4.73 -5.36 3.70
C PHE A 52 -5.74 -5.52 4.84
N GLU A 53 -6.89 -4.84 4.82
CA GLU A 53 -7.99 -5.07 5.77
C GLU A 53 -8.45 -6.51 5.74
N GLN A 54 -8.78 -7.02 4.56
CA GLN A 54 -9.29 -8.38 4.39
C GLN A 54 -8.24 -9.43 4.75
N LYS A 55 -6.98 -9.20 4.36
CA LYS A 55 -5.89 -10.16 4.59
C LYS A 55 -5.47 -10.25 6.06
N HIS A 56 -5.44 -9.12 6.75
CA HIS A 56 -4.89 -9.02 8.11
C HIS A 56 -5.95 -8.77 9.21
N ASP A 57 -7.24 -8.81 8.86
CA ASP A 57 -8.36 -8.47 9.75
C ASP A 57 -8.18 -7.09 10.40
N LEU A 58 -7.78 -6.11 9.56
CA LEU A 58 -7.55 -4.73 9.96
C LEU A 58 -8.77 -3.85 9.67
N THR A 59 -8.80 -2.69 10.32
CA THR A 59 -9.72 -1.60 9.98
C THR A 59 -8.93 -0.30 9.91
N PHE A 60 -8.88 0.31 8.73
CA PHE A 60 -8.29 1.62 8.50
C PHE A 60 -9.37 2.69 8.56
N GLU A 61 -8.98 3.88 9.02
CA GLU A 61 -9.90 5.01 9.05
C GLU A 61 -9.94 5.72 7.70
N ASN A 62 -10.99 6.50 7.43
CA ASN A 62 -11.09 7.27 6.17
C ASN A 62 -9.91 8.23 5.96
N ASP A 63 -9.28 8.69 7.04
CA ASP A 63 -8.10 9.54 6.97
C ASP A 63 -6.82 8.75 6.63
N ASP A 64 -6.82 7.43 6.80
CA ASP A 64 -5.72 6.55 6.39
C ASP A 64 -5.74 6.32 4.86
N ILE A 65 -6.91 6.40 4.23
CA ILE A 65 -7.06 6.23 2.77
C ILE A 65 -6.96 7.56 1.99
N ASP A 66 -6.51 8.66 2.61
CA ASP A 66 -6.27 9.93 1.92
C ASP A 66 -4.86 9.95 1.29
N PRO A 67 -4.73 9.99 -0.05
CA PRO A 67 -3.41 9.94 -0.70
C PRO A 67 -2.56 11.17 -0.40
N MET A 68 -3.17 12.28 0.05
CA MET A 68 -2.46 13.48 0.47
C MET A 68 -1.76 13.33 1.82
N ARG A 69 -2.05 12.26 2.57
CA ARG A 69 -1.38 11.95 3.83
C ARG A 69 0.02 11.39 3.64
N TYR A 70 0.30 10.81 2.47
CA TYR A 70 1.56 10.14 2.17
C TYR A 70 2.31 10.88 1.07
N THR A 71 3.53 11.29 1.39
CA THR A 71 4.43 11.91 0.41
C THR A 71 5.14 10.85 -0.41
N THR A 72 5.60 9.78 0.23
CA THR A 72 6.41 8.71 -0.39
C THR A 72 5.80 7.33 -0.20
N VAL A 73 6.12 6.40 -1.10
CA VAL A 73 5.70 4.99 -0.97
C VAL A 73 6.21 4.38 0.33
N ARG A 74 7.38 4.80 0.82
CA ARG A 74 7.92 4.43 2.13
C ARG A 74 6.95 4.72 3.26
N GLU A 75 6.39 5.92 3.33
CA GLU A 75 5.46 6.31 4.41
C GLU A 75 4.19 5.45 4.39
N LEU A 76 3.68 5.14 3.19
CA LEU A 76 2.55 4.21 3.02
C LEU A 76 2.90 2.81 3.52
N VAL A 77 4.04 2.28 3.10
CA VAL A 77 4.52 0.94 3.49
C VAL A 77 4.75 0.86 5.00
N GLU A 78 5.40 1.85 5.60
CA GLU A 78 5.65 1.92 7.05
C GLU A 78 4.33 1.97 7.83
N THR A 79 3.33 2.69 7.34
CA THR A 79 2.00 2.76 7.97
C THR A 79 1.31 1.39 7.95
N LEU A 80 1.29 0.72 6.79
CA LEU A 80 0.74 -0.63 6.66
C LEU A 80 1.49 -1.63 7.55
N SER A 81 2.83 -1.56 7.55
CA SER A 81 3.74 -2.39 8.35
C SER A 81 3.44 -2.26 9.85
N GLY A 82 3.31 -1.02 10.33
CA GLY A 82 2.97 -0.73 11.73
C GLY A 82 1.61 -1.30 12.12
N ARG A 83 0.58 -1.12 11.29
CA ARG A 83 -0.79 -1.59 11.58
C ARG A 83 -0.90 -3.11 11.56
N ILE A 84 -0.21 -3.77 10.63
CA ILE A 84 -0.12 -5.24 10.58
C ILE A 84 0.60 -5.78 11.82
N ALA A 85 1.70 -5.16 12.23
CA ALA A 85 2.44 -5.57 13.42
C ALA A 85 1.62 -5.41 14.71
N GLU A 86 0.87 -4.31 14.85
CA GLU A 86 -0.04 -4.09 15.98
C GLU A 86 -1.14 -5.13 16.08
N ALA A 87 -1.73 -5.54 14.94
CA ALA A 87 -2.77 -6.56 14.92
C ALA A 87 -2.23 -7.97 15.23
N GLY A 88 -1.04 -8.31 14.71
CA GLY A 88 -0.39 -9.59 15.00
C GLY A 88 0.18 -9.72 16.41
N ALA A 89 0.32 -8.61 17.15
CA ALA A 89 0.79 -8.60 18.54
C ALA A 89 -0.34 -8.82 19.57
N ARG A 90 -1.59 -8.91 19.13
CA ARG A 90 -2.77 -9.22 19.97
C ARG A 90 -3.08 -10.72 19.98
#